data_AF-A0A962YCV9-F1
#
_entry.id   AF-A0A962YCV9-F1
#
_cell.length_a   1.000
_cell.length_b   1.000
_cell.length_c   1.000
_cell.angle_alpha   90.00
_cell.angle_beta   90.00
_cell.angle_gamma   90.00
#
_symmetry.space_group_name_H-M   'P 1'
#
loop_
_entity.id
_entity.type
_entity.pdbx_description
1 polymer ?
#
loop_
_entity_poly.entity_id
_entity_poly.type
_entity_poly.pdbx_seq_one_letter_code
_entity_poly.pdbx_strand_id
1 'polypeptide(L)'
;MNTFPPEIEQNIQQALKRGLPHGTEAHVREVAARFKGDISKLEAAIGALYVGNIFGWKVLRLAHTERTLKQFEEILGLSLRDEKYCPAETELSTRHFVFRFSKQMRDYWHVVNFKIQDPSKPSRKLIE
;
A
#
# COMPACT_ATOMS: atom_id res chain seq x y z
N MET A 1 -20.53 -21.21 3.91
CA MET A 1 -20.26 -19.82 4.33
C MET A 1 -19.13 -19.87 5.34
N ASN A 2 -17.93 -19.37 4.99
CA ASN A 2 -16.82 -19.32 5.94
C ASN A 2 -17.12 -18.24 6.97
N THR A 3 -17.58 -18.63 8.15
CA THR A 3 -17.70 -17.73 9.31
C THR A 3 -16.29 -17.43 9.82
N PHE A 4 -15.88 -16.18 9.71
CA PHE A 4 -14.60 -15.74 10.26
C PHE A 4 -14.64 -15.79 11.80
N PRO A 5 -13.50 -16.02 12.46
CA PRO A 5 -13.37 -15.83 13.91
C PRO A 5 -13.93 -14.46 14.35
N PRO A 6 -14.60 -14.36 15.50
CA PRO A 6 -15.31 -13.14 15.93
C PRO A 6 -14.39 -11.92 16.10
N GLU A 7 -13.13 -12.13 16.46
CA GLU A 7 -12.11 -11.07 16.55
C GLU A 7 -11.80 -10.45 15.17
N ILE A 8 -11.82 -11.27 14.11
CA ILE A 8 -11.59 -10.81 12.74
C ILE A 8 -12.78 -9.97 12.26
N GLU A 9 -14.00 -10.38 12.61
CA GLU A 9 -15.19 -9.61 12.28
C GLU A 9 -15.14 -8.23 12.94
N GLN A 10 -14.73 -8.13 14.21
CA GLN A 10 -14.57 -6.84 14.89
C GLN A 10 -13.57 -5.92 14.18
N ASN A 11 -12.43 -6.44 13.75
CA ASN A 11 -11.41 -5.67 13.03
C ASN A 11 -11.88 -5.21 11.64
N ILE A 12 -12.66 -6.04 10.95
CA ILE A 12 -13.32 -5.68 9.68
C ILE A 12 -14.31 -4.53 9.94
N GLN A 13 -15.18 -4.68 10.94
CA GLN A 13 -16.17 -3.67 11.27
C GLN A 13 -15.52 -2.34 11.70
N GLN A 14 -14.40 -2.38 12.40
CA GLN A 14 -13.63 -1.18 12.77
C GLN A 14 -13.03 -0.48 11.55
N ALA A 15 -12.43 -1.24 10.62
CA ALA A 15 -11.89 -0.67 9.38
C ALA A 15 -13.01 -0.07 8.50
N LEU A 16 -14.15 -0.74 8.40
CA LEU A 16 -15.31 -0.25 7.65
C LEU A 16 -15.93 0.99 8.28
N LYS A 17 -15.99 1.08 9.62
CA LYS A 17 -16.48 2.25 10.34
C LYS A 17 -15.59 3.49 10.16
N ARG A 18 -14.28 3.31 9.97
CA ARG A 18 -13.36 4.46 9.79
C ARG A 18 -13.66 5.22 8.51
N GLY A 19 -14.09 4.52 7.45
CA GLY A 19 -14.44 5.14 6.16
C GLY A 19 -13.29 5.95 5.55
N LEU A 20 -13.57 6.67 4.47
CA LEU A 20 -12.70 7.75 4.00
C LEU A 20 -13.09 9.05 4.72
N PRO A 21 -12.16 10.00 4.88
CA PRO A 21 -12.47 11.32 5.44
C PRO A 21 -13.60 12.00 4.68
N HIS A 22 -14.44 12.76 5.38
CA HIS A 22 -15.50 13.55 4.77
C HIS A 22 -14.98 14.41 3.61
N GLY A 23 -15.70 14.38 2.48
CA GLY A 23 -15.35 15.09 1.25
C GLY A 23 -14.39 14.34 0.31
N THR A 24 -13.75 13.24 0.76
CA THR A 24 -12.84 12.46 -0.10
C THR A 24 -13.56 11.85 -1.30
N GLU A 25 -14.76 11.29 -1.09
CA GLU A 25 -15.55 10.73 -2.20
C GLU A 25 -15.98 11.80 -3.21
N ALA A 26 -16.37 13.00 -2.74
CA ALA A 26 -16.71 14.12 -3.61
C ALA A 26 -15.50 14.56 -4.45
N HIS A 27 -14.33 14.64 -3.81
CA HIS A 27 -13.05 14.95 -4.48
C HIS A 27 -12.69 13.90 -5.53
N VAL A 28 -12.77 12.60 -5.20
CA VAL A 28 -12.52 11.51 -6.15
C VAL A 28 -13.47 11.57 -7.34
N ARG A 29 -14.76 11.89 -7.11
CA ARG A 29 -15.73 12.07 -8.20
C ARG A 29 -15.41 13.27 -9.08
N GLU A 30 -14.98 14.39 -8.49
CA GLU A 30 -14.57 15.58 -9.24
C GLU A 30 -13.32 15.30 -10.09
N VAL A 31 -12.29 14.66 -9.50
CA VAL A 31 -11.08 14.22 -10.21
C VAL A 31 -11.45 13.31 -11.37
N ALA A 32 -12.28 12.28 -11.12
CA ALA A 32 -12.70 11.35 -12.16
C ALA A 32 -13.47 12.03 -13.30
N ALA A 33 -14.35 12.98 -12.99
CA ALA A 33 -15.11 13.71 -14.00
C ALA A 33 -14.25 14.65 -14.86
N ARG A 34 -13.16 15.17 -14.32
CA ARG A 34 -12.25 16.09 -15.01
C ARG A 34 -11.02 15.42 -15.60
N PHE A 35 -10.77 14.16 -15.27
CA PHE A 35 -9.58 13.45 -15.69
C PHE A 35 -9.55 13.29 -17.22
N LYS A 36 -8.41 13.64 -17.82
CA LYS A 36 -8.13 13.47 -19.24
C LYS A 36 -6.83 12.69 -19.37
N GLY A 37 -6.92 11.47 -19.86
CA GLY A 37 -5.77 10.58 -19.98
C GLY A 37 -6.17 9.11 -20.02
N ASP A 38 -5.25 8.26 -19.60
CA ASP A 38 -5.46 6.82 -19.54
C ASP A 38 -6.35 6.43 -18.36
N ILE A 39 -7.59 6.02 -18.66
CA ILE A 39 -8.61 5.64 -17.68
C ILE A 39 -8.12 4.50 -16.78
N SER A 40 -7.29 3.59 -17.29
CA SER A 40 -6.72 2.48 -16.52
C SER A 40 -5.89 2.98 -15.33
N LYS A 41 -5.20 4.12 -15.50
CA LYS A 41 -4.42 4.75 -14.42
C LYS A 41 -5.31 5.43 -13.40
N LEU A 42 -6.42 6.02 -13.83
CA LEU A 42 -7.41 6.60 -12.93
C LEU A 42 -8.07 5.50 -12.08
N GLU A 43 -8.49 4.40 -12.69
CA GLU A 43 -9.05 3.25 -11.99
C GLU A 43 -8.07 2.68 -10.96
N ALA A 44 -6.81 2.49 -11.37
CA ALA A 44 -5.77 2.01 -10.47
C ALA A 44 -5.49 2.98 -9.31
N ALA A 45 -5.48 4.30 -9.56
CA ALA A 45 -5.28 5.30 -8.53
C ALA A 45 -6.44 5.32 -7.52
N ILE A 46 -7.69 5.31 -8.01
CA ILE A 46 -8.88 5.24 -7.16
C ILE A 46 -8.87 3.94 -6.33
N GLY A 47 -8.57 2.80 -6.96
CA GLY A 47 -8.43 1.53 -6.28
C GLY A 47 -7.35 1.55 -5.20
N ALA A 48 -6.18 2.14 -5.50
CA ALA A 48 -5.10 2.30 -4.54
C ALA A 48 -5.52 3.13 -3.31
N LEU A 49 -6.34 4.17 -3.48
CA LEU A 49 -6.88 4.95 -2.35
C LEU A 49 -7.75 4.09 -1.43
N TYR A 50 -8.70 3.32 -1.97
CA TYR A 50 -9.57 2.48 -1.15
C TYR A 50 -8.81 1.32 -0.49
N VAL A 51 -7.90 0.68 -1.23
CA VAL A 51 -7.04 -0.38 -0.71
C VAL A 51 -6.10 0.17 0.38
N GLY A 52 -5.52 1.35 0.17
CA GLY A 52 -4.68 2.04 1.13
C GLY A 52 -5.43 2.45 2.39
N ASN A 53 -6.70 2.81 2.29
CA ASN A 53 -7.52 3.04 3.47
C ASN A 53 -7.70 1.74 4.28
N ILE A 54 -8.02 0.62 3.64
CA ILE A 54 -8.29 -0.64 4.36
C ILE A 54 -7.01 -1.28 4.93
N PHE A 55 -5.92 -1.26 4.17
CA PHE A 55 -4.69 -1.99 4.46
C PHE A 55 -3.49 -1.10 4.78
N GLY A 56 -3.63 0.20 4.72
CA GLY A 56 -2.54 1.15 4.95
C GLY A 56 -1.57 1.29 3.78
N TRP A 57 -0.80 2.39 3.80
CA TRP A 57 0.10 2.76 2.72
C TRP A 57 1.32 1.87 2.59
N LYS A 58 1.73 1.18 3.67
CA LYS A 58 2.85 0.22 3.60
C LYS A 58 2.55 -0.93 2.64
N VAL A 59 1.30 -1.41 2.61
CA VAL A 59 0.86 -2.45 1.66
C VAL A 59 0.87 -1.92 0.22
N LEU A 60 0.50 -0.65 0.01
CA LEU A 60 0.59 -0.04 -1.32
C LEU A 60 2.03 0.03 -1.84
N ARG A 61 3.01 0.34 -0.98
CA ARG A 61 4.45 0.31 -1.35
C ARG A 61 4.99 -1.08 -1.67
N LEU A 62 4.25 -2.12 -1.32
CA LEU A 62 4.62 -3.50 -1.63
C LEU A 62 3.99 -3.95 -2.95
N ALA A 63 2.78 -3.48 -3.23
CA ALA A 63 2.08 -3.75 -4.48
C ALA A 63 2.63 -2.92 -5.66
N HIS A 64 3.15 -1.73 -5.39
CA HIS A 64 3.54 -0.77 -6.42
C HIS A 64 4.90 -0.11 -6.13
N THR A 65 5.59 0.25 -7.21
CA THR A 65 6.83 1.04 -7.11
C THR A 65 6.54 2.46 -6.64
N GLU A 66 7.53 3.13 -6.06
CA GLU A 66 7.38 4.53 -5.62
C GLU A 66 7.02 5.47 -6.77
N ARG A 67 7.51 5.19 -7.99
CA ARG A 67 7.15 5.93 -9.20
C ARG A 67 5.64 5.83 -9.48
N THR A 68 5.08 4.63 -9.38
CA THR A 68 3.65 4.38 -9.62
C THR A 68 2.79 5.04 -8.56
N LEU A 69 3.19 4.96 -7.28
CA LEU A 69 2.47 5.64 -6.20
C LEU A 69 2.45 7.15 -6.37
N LYS A 70 3.59 7.73 -6.76
CA LYS A 70 3.66 9.17 -7.04
C LYS A 70 2.73 9.58 -8.19
N GLN A 71 2.64 8.76 -9.23
CA GLN A 71 1.68 8.99 -10.32
C GLN A 71 0.23 8.94 -9.83
N PHE A 72 -0.11 8.03 -8.93
CA PHE A 72 -1.46 7.97 -8.35
C PHE A 72 -1.76 9.20 -7.47
N GLU A 73 -0.78 9.65 -6.69
CA GLU A 73 -0.87 10.89 -5.91
C GLU A 73 -1.07 12.11 -6.82
N GLU A 74 -0.36 12.19 -7.95
CA GLU A 74 -0.51 13.25 -8.96
C GLU A 74 -1.90 13.23 -9.62
N ILE A 75 -2.43 12.05 -9.94
CA ILE A 75 -3.77 11.89 -10.53
C ILE A 75 -4.85 12.31 -9.54
N LEU A 76 -4.73 11.86 -8.28
CA LEU A 76 -5.73 12.13 -7.26
C LEU A 76 -5.57 13.51 -6.61
N GLY A 77 -4.44 14.19 -6.77
CA GLY A 77 -4.16 15.46 -6.11
C GLY A 77 -4.10 15.37 -4.59
N LEU A 78 -3.73 14.20 -4.05
CA LEU A 78 -3.61 13.93 -2.60
C LEU A 78 -2.41 13.05 -2.33
N SER A 79 -1.95 13.00 -1.08
CA SER A 79 -0.90 12.06 -0.68
C SER A 79 -1.48 10.78 -0.11
N LEU A 80 -1.06 9.65 -0.68
CA LEU A 80 -1.40 8.31 -0.18
C LEU A 80 -0.58 7.94 1.06
N ARG A 81 0.44 8.74 1.42
CA ARG A 81 1.22 8.55 2.66
C ARG A 81 0.64 9.30 3.86
N ASP A 82 -0.34 10.18 3.63
CA ASP A 82 -1.00 10.92 4.69
C ASP A 82 -1.93 9.99 5.48
N GLU A 83 -1.71 9.94 6.80
CA GLU A 83 -2.43 9.09 7.74
C GLU A 83 -3.94 9.37 7.75
N LYS A 84 -4.33 10.58 7.34
CA LYS A 84 -5.73 10.95 7.17
C LYS A 84 -6.44 10.06 6.14
N TYR A 85 -5.77 9.68 5.05
CA TYR A 85 -6.37 8.87 3.97
C TYR A 85 -5.96 7.41 4.07
N CYS A 86 -4.70 7.14 4.42
CA CYS A 86 -4.13 5.80 4.47
C CYS A 86 -3.27 5.67 5.74
N PRO A 87 -3.64 4.85 6.72
CA PRO A 87 -2.84 4.62 7.93
C PRO A 87 -1.53 3.92 7.56
N ALA A 88 -0.53 3.97 8.44
CA ALA A 88 0.71 3.23 8.22
C ALA A 88 0.48 1.72 8.16
N GLU A 89 -0.23 1.18 9.15
CA GLU A 89 -0.59 -0.24 9.28
C GLU A 89 -1.98 -0.34 9.92
N THR A 90 -2.78 -1.30 9.48
CA THR A 90 -4.09 -1.64 10.06
C THR A 90 -4.06 -3.10 10.51
N GLU A 91 -4.90 -3.50 11.45
CA GLU A 91 -5.00 -4.89 11.91
C GLU A 91 -5.33 -5.86 10.75
N LEU A 92 -6.04 -5.38 9.74
CA LEU A 92 -6.32 -6.10 8.49
C LEU A 92 -5.10 -6.20 7.56
N SER A 93 -4.15 -5.28 7.66
CA SER A 93 -2.86 -5.36 6.96
C SER A 93 -2.16 -6.64 7.37
N THR A 94 -2.04 -6.90 8.69
CA THR A 94 -1.37 -8.08 9.26
C THR A 94 -1.92 -9.40 8.72
N ARG A 95 -3.23 -9.47 8.44
CA ARG A 95 -3.91 -10.66 7.90
C ARG A 95 -3.46 -11.03 6.48
N HIS A 96 -3.41 -10.06 5.57
CA HIS A 96 -2.93 -10.30 4.21
C HIS A 96 -1.41 -10.28 4.12
N PHE A 97 -0.75 -9.54 5.01
CA PHE A 97 0.68 -9.49 5.18
C PHE A 97 1.18 -10.88 5.61
N VAL A 98 0.90 -11.39 6.81
CA VAL A 98 1.50 -12.65 7.31
C VAL A 98 1.26 -13.86 6.39
N PHE A 99 0.07 -13.99 5.79
CA PHE A 99 -0.29 -15.18 5.00
C PHE A 99 0.32 -15.21 3.58
N ARG A 100 0.48 -14.04 2.91
CA ARG A 100 1.13 -13.95 1.58
C ARG A 100 2.61 -13.55 1.68
N PHE A 101 3.03 -12.91 2.77
CA PHE A 101 4.39 -12.35 2.94
C PHE A 101 5.41 -13.30 3.54
N SER A 102 5.02 -14.36 4.25
CA SER A 102 5.98 -15.29 4.87
C SER A 102 6.96 -15.90 3.86
N LYS A 103 6.59 -15.98 2.57
CA LYS A 103 7.46 -16.44 1.49
C LYS A 103 8.22 -15.33 0.73
N GLN A 104 7.74 -14.09 0.73
CA GLN A 104 8.27 -13.00 -0.10
C GLN A 104 9.13 -11.99 0.68
N MET A 105 8.92 -11.84 2.00
CA MET A 105 9.53 -10.74 2.76
C MET A 105 10.92 -10.99 3.33
N ARG A 106 11.37 -12.24 3.43
CA ARG A 106 12.76 -12.51 3.82
C ARG A 106 13.72 -11.95 2.77
N ASP A 107 13.35 -12.04 1.50
CA ASP A 107 14.12 -11.49 0.37
C ASP A 107 13.89 -9.99 0.17
N TYR A 108 12.66 -9.49 0.38
CA TYR A 108 12.34 -8.08 0.11
C TYR A 108 12.97 -7.09 1.11
N TRP A 109 12.99 -7.38 2.42
CA TRP A 109 13.73 -6.53 3.38
C TRP A 109 15.25 -6.62 3.20
N HIS A 110 15.77 -7.72 2.64
CA HIS A 110 17.17 -7.86 2.25
C HIS A 110 17.52 -7.00 1.01
N VAL A 111 16.56 -6.84 0.08
CA VAL A 111 16.68 -5.99 -1.12
C VAL A 111 16.53 -4.51 -0.79
N VAL A 112 15.55 -4.15 0.05
CA VAL A 112 15.27 -2.74 0.41
C VAL A 112 16.30 -2.17 1.40
N ASN A 113 16.86 -2.99 2.30
CA ASN A 113 17.93 -2.55 3.21
C ASN A 113 19.35 -2.76 2.68
N PHE A 114 19.55 -3.03 1.38
CA PHE A 114 20.87 -3.25 0.77
C PHE A 114 21.79 -4.17 1.60
N LYS A 115 21.36 -5.42 1.87
CA LYS A 115 22.27 -6.48 2.31
C LYS A 115 22.04 -7.74 1.50
N ILE A 116 22.26 -7.64 0.20
CA ILE A 116 22.72 -8.79 -0.57
C ILE A 116 24.25 -8.59 -0.68
N GLN A 117 24.99 -9.13 0.29
CA GLN A 117 26.37 -9.52 -0.02
C GLN A 117 26.23 -10.68 -1.00
N ASP A 118 26.49 -10.39 -2.26
CA ASP A 118 26.67 -11.40 -3.29
C ASP A 118 27.77 -12.37 -2.82
N PRO A 119 27.48 -13.65 -2.56
CA PRO A 119 28.47 -14.61 -2.08
C PRO A 119 29.56 -14.91 -3.13
N SER A 120 29.42 -14.43 -4.37
CA SER A 120 30.40 -14.61 -5.45
C SER A 120 31.34 -13.41 -5.64
N LYS A 121 31.18 -12.31 -4.89
CA LYS A 121 32.09 -11.16 -4.97
C LYS A 121 33.11 -11.20 -3.82
N PRO A 122 34.41 -11.47 -4.08
CA PRO A 122 35.41 -11.38 -3.04
C PRO A 122 35.51 -9.94 -2.54
N SER A 123 35.37 -9.76 -1.24
CA SER A 123 35.61 -8.51 -0.53
C SER A 123 36.98 -7.97 -0.96
N ARG A 124 37.03 -6.80 -1.60
CA ARG A 124 38.28 -6.06 -1.76
C ARG A 124 38.79 -5.76 -0.36
N LYS A 125 39.71 -6.59 0.14
CA LYS A 125 40.59 -6.21 1.25
C LYS A 125 41.29 -4.93 0.79
N LEU A 126 41.07 -3.85 1.54
CA LEU A 126 41.93 -2.69 1.51
C LEU A 126 43.34 -3.21 1.80
N ILE A 127 44.24 -2.95 0.84
CA ILE A 127 45.67 -3.17 0.97
C ILE A 127 46.14 -2.15 2.02
N GLU A 128 46.87 -2.62 3.04
CA GLU A 128 47.61 -1.78 3.98
C GLU A 128 48.56 -0.80 3.27
#